data_AF-A0A1G8I547-F1
#
_entry.id   AF-A0A1G8I547-F1
#
_cell.length_a   1.000
_cell.length_b   1.000
_cell.length_c   1.000
_cell.angle_alpha   90.00
_cell.angle_beta   90.00
_cell.angle_gamma   90.00
#
_symmetry.space_group_name_H-M   'P 1'
#
loop_
_entity.id
_entity.type
_entity.pdbx_description
1 polymer ?
#
loop_
_entity_poly.entity_id
_entity_poly.type
_entity_poly.pdbx_seq_one_letter_code
_entity_poly.pdbx_strand_id
1 'polypeptide(L)'
;MRRLLASVSAAIALAAGTLHAAPAAAADAPYDVLVFSKTAGFRHDSIPVGIQTIRDLGAANSFTVTATEDAAAFTTANLAQYETVVFLSTTGDVLNATQQTAFESYVRGGGGYVGVHAAADTEYGWPFYGQLVGAYFASHPAIQQVNSRTENRAHPATAHLPQTWTRSDELYNYQTNPRSSARVLATLDESSYSGGSMGGDHPITWCKTIDSGRSFYTGFGHTQQSYAEAGFRAQLLGGIRYAANRAKADCRPETGYTALYNGSTSGWSQSGPGSFANSDATLTSSGGMGLFWYNAQQYTSYSLKADWKLTGDSNSGIFVGFPNPGGDPNIAVNQGYEIQIDASDTPDRTTGAIYGFKSADLAARDAALNPPGEWNTFEILVEGQRIRVYLNGALINDFTNTDPNRNLDGYVGLQNHGAADQVAFRNVRIKPAGTQPPVSNLALNKPATASSTESGAYPASAAVDASATTRWSSAFSDPQWIQVDLGATYTINRVRLLWEAAYGSAYQIQTSPNGSAPWTTIRTVTGGNGGEDDNTGLNASTRYVRIYGTTRGTPWGYSLFSFEVYGNN
;
A
#
# COMPACT_ATOMS: atom_id res chain seq x y z
N MET A 1 74.90 -35.62 30.70
CA MET A 1 73.65 -35.53 29.91
C MET A 1 72.64 -34.70 30.70
N ARG A 2 72.53 -33.39 30.43
CA ARG A 2 71.52 -32.50 31.03
C ARG A 2 70.37 -32.36 30.02
N ARG A 3 69.18 -32.85 30.35
CA ARG A 3 67.95 -32.56 29.58
C ARG A 3 67.17 -31.47 30.32
N LEU A 4 67.04 -30.32 29.65
CA LEU A 4 66.24 -29.17 30.07
C LEU A 4 64.75 -29.51 30.01
N LEU A 5 64.01 -29.08 31.02
CA LEU A 5 62.56 -28.89 30.99
C LEU A 5 62.27 -27.61 30.20
N ALA A 6 61.52 -27.73 29.09
CA ALA A 6 60.99 -26.59 28.35
C ALA A 6 59.51 -26.41 28.73
N SER A 7 59.23 -25.35 29.46
CA SER A 7 57.89 -24.82 29.75
C SER A 7 57.33 -24.16 28.50
N VAL A 8 56.18 -24.64 28.01
CA VAL A 8 55.43 -24.02 26.91
C VAL A 8 54.44 -23.01 27.51
N SER A 9 54.73 -21.71 27.33
CA SER A 9 53.79 -20.62 27.60
C SER A 9 52.89 -20.43 26.37
N ALA A 10 51.59 -20.66 26.52
CA ALA A 10 50.60 -20.32 25.51
C ALA A 10 50.32 -18.81 25.57
N ALA A 11 50.73 -18.07 24.54
CA ALA A 11 50.36 -16.67 24.36
C ALA A 11 48.94 -16.59 23.80
N ILE A 12 48.00 -16.10 24.60
CA ILE A 12 46.67 -15.70 24.13
C ILE A 12 46.83 -14.33 23.45
N ALA A 13 46.78 -14.30 22.13
CA ALA A 13 46.66 -13.05 21.39
C ALA A 13 45.22 -12.55 21.49
N LEU A 14 44.98 -11.53 22.33
CA LEU A 14 43.75 -10.73 22.25
C LEU A 14 43.78 -9.97 20.91
N ALA A 15 43.01 -10.44 19.93
CA ALA A 15 42.65 -9.63 18.78
C ALA A 15 41.70 -8.52 19.26
N ALA A 16 42.22 -7.31 19.40
CA ALA A 16 41.41 -6.11 19.58
C ALA A 16 40.61 -5.89 18.29
N GLY A 17 39.36 -6.36 18.27
CA GLY A 17 38.42 -6.04 17.20
C GLY A 17 38.15 -4.55 17.19
N THR A 18 38.61 -3.85 16.16
CA THR A 18 38.18 -2.49 15.87
C THR A 18 36.70 -2.53 15.50
N LEU A 19 35.84 -2.14 16.44
CA LEU A 19 34.46 -1.76 16.17
C LEU A 19 34.49 -0.64 15.11
N HIS A 20 34.20 -0.98 13.86
CA HIS A 20 33.93 0.02 12.84
C HIS A 20 32.58 0.63 13.21
N ALA A 21 32.59 1.87 13.70
CA ALA A 21 31.39 2.67 13.80
C ALA A 21 30.76 2.73 12.40
N ALA A 22 29.50 2.32 12.28
CA ALA A 22 28.76 2.42 11.04
C ALA A 22 28.82 3.87 10.53
N PRO A 23 29.00 4.09 9.21
CA PRO A 23 28.92 5.44 8.67
C PRO A 23 27.53 5.99 9.01
N ALA A 24 27.48 7.18 9.61
CA ALA A 24 26.23 7.91 9.78
C ALA A 24 25.55 8.05 8.40
N ALA A 25 24.22 7.98 8.36
CA ALA A 25 23.48 8.24 7.12
C ALA A 25 24.02 9.52 6.47
N ALA A 26 24.42 9.44 5.19
CA ALA A 26 24.96 10.60 4.50
C ALA A 26 23.95 11.74 4.56
N ALA A 27 24.39 12.91 5.01
CA ALA A 27 23.53 14.09 5.05
C ALA A 27 23.00 14.42 3.65
N ASP A 28 21.77 14.92 3.57
CA ASP A 28 21.17 15.34 2.31
C ASP A 28 22.07 16.37 1.60
N ALA A 29 22.17 16.27 0.27
CA ALA A 29 22.83 17.29 -0.53
C ALA A 29 22.10 18.64 -0.33
N PRO A 30 22.83 19.78 -0.18
CA PRO A 30 22.23 21.08 0.05
C PRO A 30 21.09 21.43 -0.91
N TYR A 31 20.06 22.11 -0.41
CA TYR A 31 18.88 22.50 -1.20
C TYR A 31 18.20 23.76 -0.67
N ASP A 32 17.31 24.36 -1.45
CA ASP A 32 16.66 25.63 -1.11
C ASP A 32 15.14 25.46 -0.97
N VAL A 33 14.59 26.12 0.06
CA VAL A 33 13.17 26.09 0.40
C VAL A 33 12.60 27.50 0.42
N LEU A 34 11.52 27.72 -0.33
CA LEU A 34 10.73 28.95 -0.25
C LEU A 34 9.59 28.76 0.75
N VAL A 35 9.52 29.58 1.80
CA VAL A 35 8.37 29.65 2.70
C VAL A 35 7.51 30.84 2.33
N PHE A 36 6.29 30.56 1.88
CA PHE A 36 5.29 31.55 1.53
C PHE A 36 4.17 31.58 2.57
N SER A 37 3.89 32.76 3.13
CA SER A 37 2.92 32.92 4.22
C SER A 37 1.95 34.09 4.04
N LYS A 38 1.72 34.51 2.78
CA LYS A 38 0.75 35.56 2.46
C LYS A 38 -0.66 35.11 2.84
N THR A 39 -1.44 36.02 3.39
CA THR A 39 -2.85 35.80 3.74
C THR A 39 -3.71 36.92 3.14
N ALA A 40 -4.81 36.54 2.49
CA ALA A 40 -5.92 37.41 2.12
C ALA A 40 -7.16 37.20 3.01
N GLY A 41 -7.10 36.23 3.93
CA GLY A 41 -8.11 35.95 4.95
C GLY A 41 -7.56 36.05 6.37
N PHE A 42 -7.95 35.11 7.25
CA PHE A 42 -7.49 35.09 8.65
C PHE A 42 -5.97 34.91 8.73
N ARG A 43 -5.34 35.67 9.65
CA ARG A 43 -3.89 35.64 9.88
C ARG A 43 -3.59 34.88 11.17
N HIS A 44 -2.80 33.81 11.05
CA HIS A 44 -2.42 32.97 12.19
C HIS A 44 -1.21 33.54 12.94
N ASP A 45 -1.31 33.72 14.25
CA ASP A 45 -0.19 34.20 15.09
C ASP A 45 1.00 33.23 15.15
N SER A 46 0.82 31.99 14.69
CA SER A 46 1.87 30.97 14.65
C SER A 46 2.86 31.13 13.50
N ILE A 47 2.53 31.87 12.45
CA ILE A 47 3.38 31.98 11.24
C ILE A 47 4.81 32.45 11.58
N PRO A 48 5.06 33.51 12.38
CA PRO A 48 6.44 33.91 12.70
C PRO A 48 7.25 32.79 13.37
N VAL A 49 6.64 32.04 14.30
CA VAL A 49 7.27 30.91 14.99
C VAL A 49 7.47 29.72 14.03
N GLY A 50 6.53 29.51 13.10
CA GLY A 50 6.65 28.50 12.06
C GLY A 50 7.78 28.78 11.06
N ILE A 51 7.92 30.04 10.61
CA ILE A 51 9.05 30.46 9.76
C ILE A 51 10.37 30.19 10.48
N GLN A 52 10.49 30.63 11.73
CA GLN A 52 11.72 30.43 12.50
C GLN A 52 12.02 28.93 12.69
N THR A 53 10.99 28.13 12.98
CA THR A 53 11.15 26.67 13.12
C THR A 53 11.66 26.02 11.85
N ILE A 54 11.13 26.40 10.68
CA ILE A 54 11.60 25.86 9.40
C ILE A 54 13.03 26.32 9.09
N ARG A 55 13.41 27.55 9.47
CA ARG A 55 14.82 28.02 9.39
C ARG A 55 15.76 27.19 10.27
N ASP A 56 15.37 26.92 11.51
CA ASP A 56 16.16 26.09 12.43
C ASP A 56 16.33 24.67 11.88
N LEU A 57 15.25 24.09 11.33
CA LEU A 57 15.31 22.80 10.66
C LEU A 57 16.26 22.83 9.46
N GLY A 58 16.22 23.90 8.66
CA GLY A 58 17.12 24.09 7.52
C GLY A 58 18.59 24.15 7.92
N ALA A 59 18.91 24.96 8.92
CA ALA A 59 20.26 25.08 9.47
C ALA A 59 20.80 23.73 10.00
N ALA A 60 19.93 22.86 10.49
CA ALA A 60 20.30 21.55 11.00
C ALA A 60 20.30 20.42 9.94
N ASN A 61 19.72 20.62 8.75
CA ASN A 61 19.46 19.55 7.78
C ASN A 61 19.74 19.95 6.32
N SER A 62 20.80 20.73 6.09
CA SER A 62 21.30 21.05 4.75
C SER A 62 20.30 21.77 3.83
N PHE A 63 19.41 22.63 4.35
CA PHE A 63 18.61 23.49 3.47
C PHE A 63 18.53 24.94 3.90
N THR A 64 18.52 25.84 2.92
CA THR A 64 18.34 27.28 3.15
C THR A 64 16.86 27.63 3.03
N VAL A 65 16.44 28.65 3.78
CA VAL A 65 15.05 29.11 3.77
C VAL A 65 14.97 30.56 3.35
N THR A 66 14.29 30.82 2.24
CA THR A 66 13.82 32.16 1.86
C THR A 66 12.36 32.27 2.29
N ALA A 67 12.01 33.23 3.15
CA ALA A 67 10.63 33.44 3.58
C ALA A 67 10.09 34.74 2.97
N THR A 68 8.87 34.72 2.45
CA THR A 68 8.24 35.89 1.83
C THR A 68 6.73 35.85 1.96
N GLU A 69 6.12 37.02 1.97
CA GLU A 69 4.67 37.22 1.80
C GLU A 69 4.37 37.90 0.44
N ASP A 70 5.41 38.16 -0.37
CA ASP A 70 5.28 38.79 -1.69
C ASP A 70 5.00 37.74 -2.78
N ALA A 71 3.80 37.80 -3.34
CA ALA A 71 3.37 36.92 -4.44
C ALA A 71 4.18 37.15 -5.73
N ALA A 72 4.87 38.28 -5.89
CA ALA A 72 5.75 38.53 -7.04
C ALA A 72 6.92 37.52 -7.12
N ALA A 73 7.20 36.77 -6.05
CA ALA A 73 8.15 35.67 -6.06
C ALA A 73 7.71 34.48 -6.94
N PHE A 74 6.42 34.35 -7.28
CA PHE A 74 5.89 33.23 -8.07
C PHE A 74 6.05 33.47 -9.57
N THR A 75 7.30 33.41 -10.03
CA THR A 75 7.67 33.38 -11.44
C THR A 75 8.39 32.08 -11.77
N THR A 76 8.33 31.60 -13.01
CA THR A 76 9.04 30.38 -13.43
C THR A 76 10.53 30.46 -13.12
N ALA A 77 11.16 31.61 -13.39
CA ALA A 77 12.59 31.80 -13.15
C ALA A 77 12.95 31.75 -11.66
N ASN A 78 12.15 32.39 -10.80
CA ASN A 78 12.42 32.40 -9.37
C ASN A 78 12.10 31.06 -8.70
N LEU A 79 11.03 30.37 -9.13
CA LEU A 79 10.65 29.07 -8.54
C LEU A 79 11.65 27.96 -8.88
N ALA A 80 12.34 28.04 -10.02
CA ALA A 80 13.29 27.02 -10.49
C ALA A 80 14.50 26.80 -9.56
N GLN A 81 14.79 27.74 -8.64
CA GLN A 81 15.89 27.60 -7.68
C GLN A 81 15.51 26.81 -6.42
N TYR A 82 14.21 26.54 -6.18
CA TYR A 82 13.75 25.91 -4.94
C TYR A 82 13.32 24.47 -5.17
N GLU A 83 13.85 23.53 -4.39
CA GLU A 83 13.37 22.16 -4.37
C GLU A 83 11.99 22.01 -3.73
N THR A 84 11.58 22.95 -2.87
CA THR A 84 10.26 22.93 -2.23
C THR A 84 9.73 24.33 -1.93
N VAL A 85 8.42 24.50 -2.14
CA VAL A 85 7.66 25.66 -1.68
C VAL A 85 6.72 25.24 -0.56
N VAL A 86 6.85 25.89 0.60
CA VAL A 86 5.99 25.70 1.78
C VAL A 86 4.95 26.80 1.81
N PHE A 87 3.67 26.44 1.79
CA PHE A 87 2.55 27.33 2.09
C PHE A 87 2.27 27.22 3.60
N LEU A 88 2.82 28.17 4.35
CA LEU A 88 2.74 28.19 5.81
C LEU A 88 1.53 29.02 6.25
N SER A 89 0.40 28.34 6.47
CA SER A 89 -0.86 28.95 6.93
C SER A 89 -1.32 30.15 6.10
N THR A 90 -1.14 30.06 4.78
CA THR A 90 -1.75 30.98 3.81
C THR A 90 -3.27 30.91 3.93
N THR A 91 -3.99 31.98 3.55
CA THR A 91 -5.47 31.99 3.54
C THR A 91 -6.00 32.86 2.40
N GLY A 92 -7.15 32.50 1.84
CA GLY A 92 -7.81 33.24 0.76
C GLY A 92 -7.14 33.09 -0.61
N ASP A 93 -7.42 34.05 -1.51
CA ASP A 93 -6.87 34.12 -2.87
C ASP A 93 -5.58 34.97 -2.86
N VAL A 94 -4.43 34.34 -3.05
CA VAL A 94 -3.11 34.92 -2.74
C VAL A 94 -2.23 35.09 -3.98
N LEU A 95 -2.50 34.35 -5.05
CA LEU A 95 -1.82 34.36 -6.34
C LEU A 95 -2.76 34.75 -7.47
N ASN A 96 -2.31 35.63 -8.36
CA ASN A 96 -3.03 35.90 -9.60
C ASN A 96 -2.81 34.79 -10.66
N ALA A 97 -3.56 34.83 -11.76
CA ALA A 97 -3.50 33.82 -12.82
C ALA A 97 -2.09 33.55 -13.39
N THR A 98 -1.23 34.57 -13.49
CA THR A 98 0.15 34.39 -13.98
C THR A 98 1.00 33.63 -12.96
N GLN A 99 0.85 33.95 -11.68
CA GLN A 99 1.55 33.31 -10.57
C GLN A 99 1.05 31.86 -10.36
N GLN A 100 -0.26 31.63 -10.46
CA GLN A 100 -0.86 30.30 -10.46
C GLN A 100 -0.27 29.43 -11.58
N THR A 101 -0.21 29.95 -12.81
CA THR A 101 0.37 29.23 -13.97
C THR A 101 1.84 28.87 -13.73
N ALA A 102 2.63 29.80 -13.18
CA ALA A 102 4.03 29.54 -12.84
C ALA A 102 4.17 28.46 -11.77
N PHE A 103 3.34 28.50 -10.73
CA PHE A 103 3.38 27.54 -9.64
C PHE A 103 2.91 26.14 -10.06
N GLU A 104 1.84 26.05 -10.86
CA GLU A 104 1.40 24.77 -11.43
C GLU A 104 2.47 24.16 -12.33
N SER A 105 3.10 24.96 -13.19
CA SER A 105 4.21 24.48 -14.03
C SER A 105 5.39 23.99 -13.20
N TYR A 106 5.73 24.70 -12.11
CA TYR A 106 6.77 24.30 -11.17
C TYR A 106 6.47 22.93 -10.55
N VAL A 107 5.27 22.74 -9.99
CA VAL A 107 4.89 21.46 -9.36
C VAL A 107 4.86 20.34 -10.39
N ARG A 108 4.16 20.52 -11.52
CA ARG A 108 4.06 19.48 -12.57
C ARG A 108 5.43 19.08 -13.12
N GLY A 109 6.34 20.03 -13.21
CA GLY A 109 7.74 19.85 -13.62
C GLY A 109 8.64 19.17 -12.58
N GLY A 110 8.11 18.82 -11.42
CA GLY A 110 8.86 18.10 -10.39
C GLY A 110 9.15 18.91 -9.13
N GLY A 111 8.63 20.12 -8.98
CA GLY A 111 8.73 20.91 -7.76
C GLY A 111 7.98 20.31 -6.57
N GLY A 112 8.46 20.61 -5.36
CA GLY A 112 7.85 20.17 -4.10
C GLY A 112 6.86 21.18 -3.54
N TYR A 113 5.76 20.70 -2.94
CA TYR A 113 4.80 21.50 -2.18
C TYR A 113 4.62 20.94 -0.76
N VAL A 114 4.62 21.84 0.22
CA VAL A 114 4.23 21.55 1.60
C VAL A 114 3.14 22.52 2.03
N GLY A 115 1.94 22.04 2.32
CA GLY A 115 0.87 22.82 2.93
C GLY A 115 0.79 22.61 4.44
N VAL A 116 0.73 23.70 5.21
CA VAL A 116 0.63 23.64 6.67
C VAL A 116 -0.63 24.36 7.15
N HIS A 117 -1.45 23.66 7.92
CA HIS A 117 -2.67 24.13 8.57
C HIS A 117 -3.63 24.82 7.59
N ALA A 118 -3.70 26.16 7.66
CA ALA A 118 -4.59 26.99 6.86
C ALA A 118 -4.28 27.02 5.37
N ALA A 119 -3.20 26.37 4.91
CA ALA A 119 -3.00 26.14 3.47
C ALA A 119 -4.21 25.46 2.79
N ALA A 120 -5.08 24.73 3.52
CA ALA A 120 -6.34 24.21 3.00
C ALA A 120 -7.47 25.26 2.86
N ASP A 121 -7.31 26.45 3.44
CA ASP A 121 -8.17 27.64 3.33
C ASP A 121 -7.63 28.62 2.28
N THR A 122 -7.02 28.12 1.20
CA THR A 122 -6.31 28.92 0.19
C THR A 122 -6.80 28.55 -1.22
N GLU A 123 -6.91 29.53 -2.11
CA GLU A 123 -7.11 29.34 -3.57
C GLU A 123 -8.32 28.47 -3.98
N TYR A 124 -9.47 28.61 -3.28
CA TYR A 124 -10.70 27.84 -3.57
C TYR A 124 -11.15 27.87 -5.04
N GLY A 125 -10.91 28.98 -5.74
CA GLY A 125 -11.28 29.17 -7.15
C GLY A 125 -10.35 28.51 -8.16
N TRP A 126 -9.24 27.90 -7.72
CA TRP A 126 -8.21 27.32 -8.58
C TRP A 126 -8.21 25.78 -8.49
N PRO A 127 -8.79 25.06 -9.48
CA PRO A 127 -8.95 23.61 -9.40
C PRO A 127 -7.65 22.82 -9.22
N PHE A 128 -6.54 23.29 -9.80
CA PHE A 128 -5.24 22.67 -9.62
C PHE A 128 -4.80 22.69 -8.15
N TYR A 129 -5.01 23.81 -7.45
CA TYR A 129 -4.66 23.89 -6.02
C TYR A 129 -5.47 22.92 -5.19
N GLY A 130 -6.76 22.73 -5.49
CA GLY A 130 -7.59 21.73 -4.82
C GLY A 130 -7.06 20.30 -5.00
N GLN A 131 -6.51 19.98 -6.17
CA GLN A 131 -5.80 18.71 -6.38
C GLN A 131 -4.50 18.65 -5.59
N LEU A 132 -3.75 19.76 -5.53
CA LEU A 132 -2.48 19.90 -4.83
C LEU A 132 -2.60 19.72 -3.32
N VAL A 133 -3.43 20.53 -2.68
CA VAL A 133 -3.67 20.49 -1.23
C VAL A 133 -4.48 19.25 -0.84
N GLY A 134 -5.34 18.76 -1.74
CA GLY A 134 -6.05 17.48 -1.62
C GLY A 134 -7.44 17.56 -1.01
N ALA A 135 -7.67 18.47 -0.06
CA ALA A 135 -8.98 18.79 0.47
C ALA A 135 -9.00 20.23 1.01
N TYR A 136 -10.13 20.91 0.85
CA TYR A 136 -10.30 22.28 1.31
C TYR A 136 -10.89 22.34 2.73
N PHE A 137 -10.53 23.39 3.46
CA PHE A 137 -11.11 23.72 4.76
C PHE A 137 -12.63 23.92 4.68
N ALA A 138 -13.35 23.39 5.67
CA ALA A 138 -14.79 23.58 5.84
C ALA A 138 -15.16 24.25 7.17
N SER A 139 -14.60 23.76 8.28
CA SER A 139 -14.82 24.30 9.63
C SER A 139 -13.76 23.77 10.60
N HIS A 140 -13.72 24.27 11.83
CA HIS A 140 -12.93 23.69 12.90
C HIS A 140 -13.65 23.89 14.24
N PRO A 141 -13.42 23.01 15.24
CA PRO A 141 -13.82 23.29 16.62
C PRO A 141 -12.77 24.17 17.31
N ALA A 142 -12.98 24.45 18.60
CA ALA A 142 -11.96 25.10 19.42
C ALA A 142 -10.70 24.22 19.56
N ILE A 143 -9.56 24.86 19.84
CA ILE A 143 -8.31 24.19 20.20
C ILE A 143 -8.58 23.23 21.36
N GLN A 144 -8.22 21.98 21.18
CA GLN A 144 -8.41 20.93 22.18
C GLN A 144 -7.41 19.80 21.97
N GLN A 145 -7.33 18.88 22.93
CA GLN A 145 -6.53 17.67 22.80
C GLN A 145 -7.24 16.65 21.90
N VAL A 146 -6.47 15.90 21.12
CA VAL A 146 -6.94 14.84 20.23
C VAL A 146 -5.94 13.70 20.19
N ASN A 147 -6.45 12.49 19.97
CA ASN A 147 -5.64 11.34 19.57
C ASN A 147 -5.56 11.29 18.04
N SER A 148 -4.34 11.38 17.50
CA SER A 148 -4.08 11.11 16.09
C SER A 148 -3.53 9.71 15.90
N ARG A 149 -4.09 8.94 14.97
CA ARG A 149 -3.58 7.63 14.59
C ARG A 149 -2.60 7.79 13.43
N THR A 150 -1.38 7.29 13.61
CA THR A 150 -0.37 7.22 12.54
C THR A 150 -0.64 5.99 11.67
N GLU A 151 -1.17 6.19 10.46
CA GLU A 151 -1.55 5.10 9.54
C GLU A 151 -0.37 4.65 8.68
N ASN A 152 0.37 5.59 8.10
CA ASN A 152 1.60 5.28 7.38
C ASN A 152 2.78 5.51 8.31
N ARG A 153 3.47 4.43 8.67
CA ARG A 153 4.62 4.47 9.56
C ARG A 153 5.96 4.37 8.81
N ALA A 154 5.98 4.39 7.48
CA ALA A 154 7.24 4.45 6.72
C ALA A 154 7.57 5.86 6.22
N HIS A 155 6.57 6.71 6.00
CA HIS A 155 6.77 8.04 5.47
C HIS A 155 7.67 8.89 6.42
N PRO A 156 8.67 9.63 5.91
CA PRO A 156 9.63 10.38 6.73
C PRO A 156 8.96 11.37 7.69
N ALA A 157 7.81 11.93 7.30
CA ALA A 157 7.02 12.85 8.13
C ALA A 157 6.28 12.19 9.33
N THR A 158 6.19 10.87 9.38
CA THR A 158 5.39 10.15 10.40
C THR A 158 6.10 8.95 11.01
N ALA A 159 7.26 8.55 10.49
CA ALA A 159 7.96 7.35 10.93
C ALA A 159 8.47 7.41 12.39
N HIS A 160 8.74 8.60 12.92
CA HIS A 160 9.15 8.82 14.31
C HIS A 160 7.96 8.86 15.28
N LEU A 161 6.73 8.96 14.78
CA LEU A 161 5.55 9.06 15.64
C LEU A 161 5.14 7.69 16.21
N PRO A 162 4.59 7.67 17.44
CA PRO A 162 3.93 6.48 17.97
C PRO A 162 2.70 6.13 17.12
N GLN A 163 2.16 4.92 17.32
CA GLN A 163 0.93 4.51 16.64
C GLN A 163 -0.26 5.43 16.96
N THR A 164 -0.34 5.90 18.21
CA THR A 164 -1.29 6.93 18.66
C THR A 164 -0.50 8.09 19.24
N TRP A 165 -0.69 9.28 18.67
CA TRP A 165 -0.06 10.52 19.09
C TRP A 165 -1.12 11.48 19.65
N THR A 166 -1.09 11.66 20.98
CA THR A 166 -1.96 12.59 21.68
C THR A 166 -1.34 13.97 21.70
N ARG A 167 -2.06 14.98 21.21
CA ARG A 167 -1.58 16.37 21.12
C ARG A 167 -2.73 17.37 21.12
N SER A 168 -2.42 18.67 21.21
CA SER A 168 -3.41 19.74 21.15
C SER A 168 -3.16 20.68 19.97
N ASP A 169 -4.20 20.96 19.20
CA ASP A 169 -4.17 21.91 18.08
C ASP A 169 -5.61 22.35 17.72
N GLU A 170 -5.76 23.23 16.74
CA GLU A 170 -7.05 23.49 16.07
C GLU A 170 -7.22 22.52 14.88
N LEU A 171 -8.33 21.77 14.85
CA LEU A 171 -8.47 20.58 14.00
C LEU A 171 -9.46 20.82 12.86
N TYR A 172 -8.97 20.87 11.63
CA TYR A 172 -9.82 21.18 10.47
C TYR A 172 -10.73 20.01 10.10
N ASN A 173 -12.01 20.29 9.94
CA ASN A 173 -12.92 19.53 9.09
C ASN A 173 -12.73 19.98 7.64
N TYR A 174 -12.86 19.05 6.71
CA TYR A 174 -12.64 19.28 5.29
C TYR A 174 -13.93 19.16 4.49
N GLN A 175 -14.01 19.85 3.35
CA GLN A 175 -15.16 19.78 2.44
C GLN A 175 -15.31 18.39 1.80
N THR A 176 -14.19 17.67 1.65
CA THR A 176 -14.12 16.32 1.09
C THR A 176 -13.11 15.49 1.86
N ASN A 177 -13.29 14.17 1.86
CA ASN A 177 -12.31 13.24 2.40
C ASN A 177 -11.24 12.94 1.33
N PRO A 178 -9.95 13.21 1.58
CA PRO A 178 -8.89 13.04 0.58
C PRO A 178 -8.47 11.58 0.33
N ARG A 179 -8.90 10.61 1.15
CA ARG A 179 -8.37 9.23 1.18
C ARG A 179 -8.40 8.49 -0.17
N SER A 180 -9.39 8.76 -1.01
CA SER A 180 -9.48 8.14 -2.34
C SER A 180 -8.46 8.69 -3.35
N SER A 181 -7.94 9.90 -3.11
CA SER A 181 -7.06 10.62 -4.03
C SER A 181 -5.68 10.90 -3.46
N ALA A 182 -5.45 10.64 -2.17
CA ALA A 182 -4.20 10.88 -1.47
C ALA A 182 -3.79 9.70 -0.61
N ARG A 183 -2.48 9.57 -0.35
CA ARG A 183 -1.96 8.68 0.67
C ARG A 183 -2.15 9.33 2.04
N VAL A 184 -3.12 8.85 2.81
CA VAL A 184 -3.30 9.27 4.21
C VAL A 184 -2.13 8.76 5.06
N LEU A 185 -1.54 9.68 5.82
CA LEU A 185 -0.42 9.41 6.73
C LEU A 185 -0.88 9.37 8.18
N ALA A 186 -1.82 10.25 8.54
CA ALA A 186 -2.43 10.29 9.86
C ALA A 186 -3.92 10.67 9.80
N THR A 187 -4.69 10.12 10.74
CA THR A 187 -6.12 10.44 10.96
C THR A 187 -6.34 10.93 12.39
N LEU A 188 -7.43 11.66 12.60
CA LEU A 188 -7.94 12.00 13.92
C LEU A 188 -8.95 10.95 14.39
N ASP A 189 -8.88 10.60 15.67
CA ASP A 189 -9.91 9.83 16.34
C ASP A 189 -11.01 10.78 16.85
N GLU A 190 -12.12 10.88 16.10
CA GLU A 190 -13.28 11.74 16.45
C GLU A 190 -13.96 11.35 17.77
N SER A 191 -13.65 10.18 18.37
CA SER A 191 -14.14 9.85 19.72
C SER A 191 -13.35 10.51 20.85
N SER A 192 -12.15 11.03 20.54
CA SER A 192 -11.24 11.63 21.52
C SER A 192 -11.41 13.14 21.71
N TYR A 193 -12.23 13.79 20.87
CA TYR A 193 -12.44 15.23 20.88
C TYR A 193 -13.87 15.57 20.37
N SER A 194 -14.27 16.83 20.44
CA SER A 194 -15.60 17.29 20.01
C SER A 194 -15.56 18.20 18.79
N GLY A 195 -16.59 18.10 17.94
CA GLY A 195 -16.77 18.95 16.76
C GLY A 195 -16.14 18.43 15.46
N GLY A 196 -15.63 17.21 15.44
CA GLY A 196 -15.32 16.48 14.21
C GLY A 196 -16.59 16.21 13.39
N SER A 197 -16.51 16.43 12.08
CA SER A 197 -17.65 16.29 11.16
C SER A 197 -17.33 15.45 9.92
N MET A 198 -16.26 14.67 9.95
CA MET A 198 -15.80 13.87 8.80
C MET A 198 -16.38 12.45 8.77
N GLY A 199 -17.20 12.09 9.78
CA GLY A 199 -17.94 10.83 9.79
C GLY A 199 -17.09 9.62 10.16
N GLY A 200 -16.15 9.80 11.09
CA GLY A 200 -15.28 8.76 11.64
C GLY A 200 -13.95 8.58 10.87
N ASP A 201 -13.93 8.78 9.56
CA ASP A 201 -12.68 8.82 8.79
C ASP A 201 -12.22 10.27 8.59
N HIS A 202 -11.31 10.72 9.45
CA HIS A 202 -10.85 12.11 9.49
C HIS A 202 -9.34 12.22 9.18
N PRO A 203 -8.92 12.14 7.90
CA PRO A 203 -7.53 12.42 7.52
C PRO A 203 -7.10 13.82 7.92
N ILE A 204 -5.90 13.94 8.49
CA ILE A 204 -5.32 15.23 8.91
C ILE A 204 -3.92 15.48 8.33
N THR A 205 -3.21 14.42 7.95
CA THR A 205 -1.92 14.51 7.28
C THR A 205 -1.91 13.53 6.11
N TRP A 206 -1.52 13.99 4.93
CA TRP A 206 -1.45 13.16 3.72
C TRP A 206 -0.36 13.62 2.75
N CYS A 207 -0.03 12.75 1.80
CA CYS A 207 0.85 13.08 0.69
C CYS A 207 0.27 12.61 -0.64
N LYS A 208 0.76 13.22 -1.72
CA LYS A 208 0.34 12.97 -3.11
C LYS A 208 1.53 13.12 -4.05
N THR A 209 1.37 12.57 -5.25
CA THR A 209 2.15 12.93 -6.43
C THR A 209 1.24 13.64 -7.42
N ILE A 210 1.74 14.69 -8.08
CA ILE A 210 1.04 15.37 -9.17
C ILE A 210 2.01 15.47 -10.34
N ASP A 211 1.75 14.71 -11.40
CA ASP A 211 2.70 14.46 -12.47
C ASP A 211 4.07 14.06 -11.87
N SER A 212 5.11 14.89 -12.03
CA SER A 212 6.43 14.66 -11.44
C SER A 212 6.60 15.29 -10.05
N GLY A 213 5.66 16.12 -9.61
CA GLY A 213 5.69 16.86 -8.36
C GLY A 213 5.28 16.04 -7.14
N ARG A 214 5.67 16.53 -5.96
CA ARG A 214 5.41 15.88 -4.67
C ARG A 214 4.71 16.86 -3.73
N SER A 215 3.54 16.46 -3.25
CA SER A 215 2.73 17.26 -2.32
C SER A 215 2.68 16.57 -0.97
N PHE A 216 2.92 17.33 0.09
CA PHE A 216 2.66 16.94 1.47
C PHE A 216 1.76 18.00 2.11
N TYR A 217 0.78 17.57 2.90
CA TYR A 217 -0.07 18.46 3.66
C TYR A 217 -0.25 17.94 5.08
N THR A 218 -0.25 18.86 6.05
CA THR A 218 -0.69 18.59 7.42
C THR A 218 -1.65 19.68 7.89
N GLY A 219 -2.78 19.28 8.47
CA GLY A 219 -3.76 20.18 9.08
C GLY A 219 -3.36 20.70 10.44
N PHE A 220 -2.27 20.20 11.02
CA PHE A 220 -1.69 20.73 12.25
C PHE A 220 -0.87 22.01 12.00
N GLY A 221 -0.64 22.79 13.06
CA GLY A 221 0.20 23.99 13.02
C GLY A 221 -0.53 25.30 13.29
N HIS A 222 -1.74 25.25 13.87
CA HIS A 222 -2.45 26.46 14.29
C HIS A 222 -1.71 27.14 15.44
N THR A 223 -1.36 26.37 16.47
CA THR A 223 -0.80 26.93 17.71
C THR A 223 0.70 27.17 17.59
N GLN A 224 1.21 28.17 18.31
CA GLN A 224 2.66 28.38 18.44
C GLN A 224 3.34 27.20 19.15
N GLN A 225 2.62 26.57 20.08
CA GLN A 225 3.08 25.42 20.88
C GLN A 225 3.36 24.19 20.00
N SER A 226 2.60 23.99 18.92
CA SER A 226 2.86 22.91 17.95
C SER A 226 4.30 22.97 17.44
N TYR A 227 4.86 24.16 17.19
CA TYR A 227 6.21 24.33 16.65
C TYR A 227 7.34 24.10 17.68
N ALA A 228 7.01 24.01 18.98
CA ALA A 228 7.94 23.56 20.02
C ALA A 228 7.92 22.03 20.19
N GLU A 229 6.89 21.35 19.71
CA GLU A 229 6.72 19.91 19.87
C GLU A 229 7.68 19.13 18.95
N ALA A 230 8.53 18.27 19.53
CA ALA A 230 9.50 17.49 18.78
C ALA A 230 8.85 16.64 17.66
N GLY A 231 7.69 16.03 17.95
CA GLY A 231 6.92 15.24 16.97
C GLY A 231 6.48 16.06 15.76
N PHE A 232 6.02 17.29 15.96
CA PHE A 232 5.58 18.15 14.87
C PHE A 232 6.74 18.76 14.08
N ARG A 233 7.83 19.16 14.76
CA ARG A 233 9.06 19.62 14.09
C ARG A 233 9.62 18.55 13.16
N ALA A 234 9.66 17.29 13.62
CA ALA A 234 10.09 16.17 12.79
C ALA A 234 9.08 15.83 11.67
N GLN A 235 7.77 16.02 11.90
CA GLN A 235 6.77 15.89 10.83
C GLN A 235 6.99 16.94 9.71
N LEU A 236 7.24 18.20 10.07
CA LEU A 236 7.56 19.26 9.10
C LEU A 236 8.84 18.93 8.33
N LEU A 237 9.91 18.53 9.02
CA LEU A 237 11.17 18.13 8.39
C LEU A 237 10.96 16.98 7.39
N GLY A 238 10.28 15.91 7.80
CA GLY A 238 10.03 14.77 6.92
C GLY A 238 9.13 15.12 5.73
N GLY A 239 8.16 16.01 5.91
CA GLY A 239 7.32 16.52 4.82
C GLY A 239 8.12 17.34 3.80
N ILE A 240 9.01 18.22 4.27
CA ILE A 240 9.92 19.02 3.44
C ILE A 240 10.91 18.11 2.70
N ARG A 241 11.54 17.14 3.38
CA ARG A 241 12.47 16.19 2.74
C ARG A 241 11.79 15.35 1.66
N TYR A 242 10.55 14.90 1.88
CA TYR A 242 9.77 14.22 0.85
C TYR A 242 9.47 15.14 -0.34
N ALA A 243 8.93 16.34 -0.11
CA ALA A 243 8.62 17.29 -1.16
C ALA A 243 9.88 17.67 -1.99
N ALA A 244 11.03 17.83 -1.33
CA ALA A 244 12.33 18.12 -1.93
C ALA A 244 13.01 16.91 -2.58
N ASN A 245 12.34 15.75 -2.61
CA ASN A 245 12.85 14.49 -3.15
C ASN A 245 14.13 13.97 -2.45
N ARG A 246 14.38 14.40 -1.20
CA ARG A 246 15.50 13.97 -0.36
C ARG A 246 15.20 12.71 0.44
N ALA A 247 13.92 12.41 0.66
CA ALA A 247 13.45 11.13 1.21
C ALA A 247 12.36 10.54 0.31
N LYS A 248 12.34 9.22 0.15
CA LYS A 248 11.41 8.50 -0.74
C LYS A 248 10.25 7.90 0.05
N ALA A 249 9.05 7.98 -0.51
CA ALA A 249 7.85 7.38 0.07
C ALA A 249 6.81 7.05 -1.00
N ASP A 250 6.06 5.97 -0.80
CA ASP A 250 4.89 5.65 -1.61
C ASP A 250 3.70 6.53 -1.20
N CYS A 251 3.43 7.55 -2.03
CA CYS A 251 2.31 8.48 -1.86
C CYS A 251 1.13 8.21 -2.81
N ARG A 252 1.05 7.01 -3.38
CA ARG A 252 -0.16 6.55 -4.08
C ARG A 252 -1.28 6.28 -3.05
N PRO A 253 -2.55 6.59 -3.37
CA PRO A 253 -3.67 6.25 -2.49
C PRO A 253 -3.68 4.76 -2.15
N GLU A 254 -3.96 4.42 -0.89
CA GLU A 254 -3.94 3.04 -0.42
C GLU A 254 -5.31 2.65 0.12
N THR A 255 -5.96 1.71 -0.55
CA THR A 255 -7.30 1.20 -0.20
C THR A 255 -7.37 -0.32 -0.34
N GLY A 256 -8.16 -0.95 0.53
CA GLY A 256 -8.44 -2.39 0.50
C GLY A 256 -7.38 -3.29 1.13
N TYR A 257 -6.46 -2.74 1.92
CA TYR A 257 -5.49 -3.51 2.69
C TYR A 257 -6.06 -3.90 4.05
N THR A 258 -5.79 -5.14 4.46
CA THR A 258 -6.05 -5.65 5.81
C THR A 258 -4.71 -5.84 6.52
N ALA A 259 -4.62 -5.44 7.79
CA ALA A 259 -3.43 -5.65 8.58
C ALA A 259 -3.22 -7.14 8.88
N LEU A 260 -2.03 -7.66 8.57
CA LEU A 260 -1.55 -8.94 9.08
C LEU A 260 -0.78 -8.76 10.40
N TYR A 261 -0.08 -7.63 10.52
CA TYR A 261 0.62 -7.26 11.74
C TYR A 261 0.48 -5.76 12.03
N ASN A 262 -0.13 -5.47 13.18
CA ASN A 262 -0.32 -4.13 13.75
C ASN A 262 0.11 -4.07 15.23
N GLY A 263 1.04 -4.95 15.63
CA GLY A 263 1.47 -5.16 17.01
C GLY A 263 0.95 -6.45 17.65
N SER A 264 -0.10 -7.05 17.09
CA SER A 264 -0.54 -8.41 17.45
C SER A 264 0.22 -9.46 16.66
N THR A 265 0.74 -10.48 17.34
CA THR A 265 1.36 -11.66 16.73
C THR A 265 0.37 -12.82 16.56
N SER A 266 -0.93 -12.57 16.74
CA SER A 266 -1.96 -13.58 16.48
C SER A 266 -1.90 -14.03 15.01
N GLY A 267 -1.91 -15.34 14.78
CA GLY A 267 -1.77 -15.92 13.43
C GLY A 267 -0.35 -15.94 12.90
N TRP A 268 0.66 -15.57 13.70
CA TRP A 268 2.07 -15.69 13.34
C TRP A 268 2.75 -16.84 14.08
N SER A 269 3.78 -17.41 13.46
CA SER A 269 4.62 -18.46 14.05
C SER A 269 6.09 -18.23 13.74
N GLN A 270 6.94 -18.61 14.68
CA GLN A 270 8.40 -18.56 14.51
C GLN A 270 8.92 -19.95 14.11
N SER A 271 9.75 -19.98 13.08
CA SER A 271 10.54 -21.14 12.67
C SER A 271 12.03 -20.82 12.80
N GLY A 272 12.84 -21.80 13.20
CA GLY A 272 14.27 -21.62 13.47
C GLY A 272 14.61 -20.90 14.78
N PRO A 273 15.92 -20.81 15.13
CA PRO A 273 16.40 -20.21 16.37
C PRO A 273 16.32 -18.67 16.45
N GLY A 274 15.99 -17.99 15.35
CA GLY A 274 15.77 -16.54 15.34
C GLY A 274 14.53 -16.09 16.11
N SER A 275 14.46 -14.79 16.43
CA SER A 275 13.31 -14.21 17.11
C SER A 275 13.11 -12.73 16.78
N PHE A 276 11.93 -12.20 17.10
CA PHE A 276 11.62 -10.78 16.97
C PHE A 276 11.19 -10.20 18.32
N ALA A 277 11.86 -9.13 18.74
CA ALA A 277 11.36 -8.29 19.83
C ALA A 277 10.20 -7.44 19.30
N ASN A 278 9.05 -7.46 19.97
CA ASN A 278 7.88 -6.66 19.61
C ASN A 278 7.72 -5.49 20.59
N SER A 279 7.89 -4.27 20.11
CA SER A 279 7.68 -3.04 20.88
C SER A 279 7.06 -1.96 19.99
N ASP A 280 6.04 -1.26 20.48
CA ASP A 280 5.29 -0.23 19.74
C ASP A 280 4.90 -0.69 18.32
N ALA A 281 4.34 -1.90 18.24
CA ALA A 281 3.96 -2.55 16.99
C ALA A 281 5.09 -2.61 15.95
N THR A 282 6.33 -2.74 16.40
CA THR A 282 7.53 -2.89 15.58
C THR A 282 8.27 -4.15 16.01
N LEU A 283 8.48 -5.05 15.05
CA LEU A 283 9.29 -6.26 15.20
C LEU A 283 10.74 -5.90 14.92
N THR A 284 11.67 -6.28 15.78
CA THR A 284 13.12 -6.12 15.54
C THR A 284 13.79 -7.49 15.62
N SER A 285 14.48 -7.90 14.56
CA SER A 285 15.14 -9.19 14.48
C SER A 285 16.27 -9.33 15.50
N SER A 286 16.47 -10.53 16.02
CA SER A 286 17.60 -10.88 16.88
C SER A 286 17.82 -12.40 16.94
N GLY A 287 19.07 -12.82 17.16
CA GLY A 287 19.44 -14.23 17.19
C GLY A 287 19.80 -14.77 15.81
N GLY A 288 19.72 -16.08 15.58
CA GLY A 288 20.16 -16.70 14.32
C GLY A 288 19.08 -16.82 13.25
N MET A 289 19.38 -17.59 12.20
CA MET A 289 18.46 -17.85 11.09
C MET A 289 17.06 -18.22 11.55
N GLY A 290 16.04 -17.57 10.99
CA GLY A 290 14.65 -17.80 11.36
C GLY A 290 13.67 -17.19 10.39
N LEU A 291 12.41 -17.60 10.54
CA LEU A 291 11.31 -17.15 9.71
C LEU A 291 10.09 -16.92 10.60
N PHE A 292 9.65 -15.68 10.69
CA PHE A 292 8.40 -15.30 11.34
C PHE A 292 7.31 -15.22 10.27
N TRP A 293 6.44 -16.22 10.21
CA TRP A 293 5.51 -16.41 9.11
C TRP A 293 4.05 -16.39 9.56
N TYR A 294 3.17 -15.91 8.70
CA TYR A 294 1.74 -15.86 8.97
C TYR A 294 1.11 -17.22 8.66
N ASN A 295 0.76 -17.99 9.69
CA ASN A 295 0.32 -19.37 9.56
C ASN A 295 -1.20 -19.54 9.45
N ALA A 296 -1.97 -18.47 9.66
CA ALA A 296 -3.42 -18.56 9.69
C ALA A 296 -4.03 -18.73 8.28
N GLN A 297 -3.30 -18.39 7.22
CA GLN A 297 -3.82 -18.47 5.86
C GLN A 297 -2.70 -18.57 4.82
N GLN A 298 -2.96 -19.31 3.73
CA GLN A 298 -2.18 -19.25 2.49
C GLN A 298 -2.76 -18.19 1.54
N TYR A 299 -1.91 -17.67 0.67
CA TYR A 299 -2.25 -16.67 -0.33
C TYR A 299 -1.80 -17.11 -1.71
N THR A 300 -2.52 -16.65 -2.73
CA THR A 300 -2.24 -16.94 -4.14
C THR A 300 -1.90 -15.63 -4.85
N SER A 301 -2.91 -14.85 -5.23
CA SER A 301 -2.74 -13.53 -5.82
C SER A 301 -3.06 -12.43 -4.80
N TYR A 302 -2.09 -11.56 -4.55
CA TYR A 302 -2.14 -10.53 -3.51
C TYR A 302 -1.09 -9.44 -3.72
N SER A 303 -1.35 -8.26 -3.18
CA SER A 303 -0.34 -7.27 -2.88
C SER A 303 -0.04 -7.31 -1.38
N LEU A 304 1.19 -7.68 -1.03
CA LEU A 304 1.71 -7.63 0.34
C LEU A 304 2.53 -6.36 0.48
N LYS A 305 2.24 -5.54 1.49
CA LYS A 305 3.11 -4.44 1.87
C LYS A 305 3.69 -4.65 3.26
N ALA A 306 4.98 -4.34 3.41
CA ALA A 306 5.67 -4.33 4.69
C ALA A 306 6.62 -3.14 4.76
N ASP A 307 6.63 -2.48 5.92
CA ASP A 307 7.59 -1.41 6.19
C ASP A 307 8.79 -2.03 6.90
N TRP A 308 9.99 -1.71 6.44
CA TRP A 308 11.24 -2.26 6.96
C TRP A 308 12.31 -1.20 7.14
N LYS A 309 13.25 -1.45 8.06
CA LYS A 309 14.40 -0.57 8.31
C LYS A 309 15.62 -1.39 8.70
N LEU A 310 16.73 -1.13 8.02
CA LEU A 310 18.04 -1.70 8.34
C LEU A 310 18.76 -0.89 9.43
N THR A 311 19.53 -1.58 10.26
CA THR A 311 20.54 -0.97 11.12
C THR A 311 21.92 -1.30 10.59
N GLY A 312 22.67 -0.28 10.15
CA GLY A 312 23.98 -0.51 9.52
C GLY A 312 23.88 -1.39 8.28
N ASP A 313 24.90 -2.21 8.08
CA ASP A 313 24.93 -3.24 7.05
C ASP A 313 24.36 -4.54 7.63
N SER A 314 23.10 -4.84 7.33
CA SER A 314 22.37 -6.00 7.84
C SER A 314 21.63 -6.67 6.69
N ASN A 315 21.48 -7.99 6.80
CA ASN A 315 20.81 -8.83 5.83
C ASN A 315 19.48 -9.36 6.36
N SER A 316 18.46 -9.37 5.51
CA SER A 316 17.17 -10.00 5.76
C SER A 316 16.42 -10.18 4.44
N GLY A 317 15.22 -10.76 4.49
CA GLY A 317 14.27 -10.72 3.38
C GLY A 317 12.82 -10.92 3.80
N ILE A 318 11.93 -10.82 2.82
CA ILE A 318 10.52 -11.21 2.92
C ILE A 318 10.29 -12.40 2.02
N PHE A 319 9.80 -13.50 2.58
CA PHE A 319 9.49 -14.73 1.85
C PHE A 319 8.04 -14.76 1.39
N VAL A 320 7.83 -15.29 0.17
CA VAL A 320 6.51 -15.57 -0.42
C VAL A 320 6.49 -16.96 -1.05
N GLY A 321 5.31 -17.58 -1.11
CA GLY A 321 5.10 -18.80 -1.91
C GLY A 321 5.81 -20.05 -1.38
N PHE A 322 5.80 -20.26 -0.07
CA PHE A 322 6.37 -21.47 0.53
C PHE A 322 5.30 -22.30 1.25
N PRO A 323 5.45 -23.64 1.33
CA PRO A 323 4.57 -24.50 2.10
C PRO A 323 4.79 -24.31 3.61
N ASN A 324 4.03 -25.00 4.45
CA ASN A 324 4.20 -24.89 5.90
C ASN A 324 5.64 -25.28 6.31
N PRO A 325 6.44 -24.35 6.87
CA PRO A 325 7.84 -24.60 7.21
C PRO A 325 8.02 -25.37 8.53
N GLY A 326 6.97 -25.56 9.33
CA GLY A 326 7.09 -26.12 10.67
C GLY A 326 8.17 -25.37 11.48
N GLY A 327 9.12 -26.13 12.04
CA GLY A 327 10.28 -25.58 12.75
C GLY A 327 11.54 -25.38 11.91
N ASP A 328 11.53 -25.70 10.61
CA ASP A 328 12.68 -25.57 9.71
C ASP A 328 12.51 -24.37 8.75
N PRO A 329 13.22 -23.24 8.97
CA PRO A 329 13.09 -22.07 8.12
C PRO A 329 13.65 -22.30 6.71
N ASN A 330 14.50 -23.32 6.51
CA ASN A 330 15.08 -23.62 5.20
C ASN A 330 14.03 -24.11 4.19
N ILE A 331 12.85 -24.53 4.63
CA ILE A 331 11.75 -24.84 3.72
C ILE A 331 11.36 -23.61 2.89
N ALA A 332 11.29 -22.43 3.50
CA ALA A 332 11.00 -21.20 2.76
C ALA A 332 12.14 -20.81 1.82
N VAL A 333 13.40 -20.99 2.25
CA VAL A 333 14.60 -20.76 1.44
C VAL A 333 14.63 -21.64 0.19
N ASN A 334 14.33 -22.93 0.38
CA ASN A 334 14.46 -23.94 -0.66
C ASN A 334 13.25 -24.02 -1.60
N GLN A 335 12.06 -23.63 -1.13
CA GLN A 335 10.80 -23.85 -1.86
C GLN A 335 9.98 -22.57 -2.11
N GLY A 336 10.29 -21.46 -1.43
CA GLY A 336 9.66 -20.15 -1.67
C GLY A 336 10.54 -19.19 -2.45
N TYR A 337 10.21 -17.90 -2.39
CA TYR A 337 11.01 -16.84 -2.97
C TYR A 337 11.27 -15.74 -1.94
N GLU A 338 12.53 -15.38 -1.79
CA GLU A 338 12.97 -14.27 -0.95
C GLU A 338 13.07 -12.99 -1.76
N ILE A 339 12.37 -11.96 -1.31
CA ILE A 339 12.57 -10.58 -1.71
C ILE A 339 13.59 -10.00 -0.73
N GLN A 340 14.81 -9.81 -1.23
CA GLN A 340 15.98 -9.52 -0.43
C GLN A 340 15.96 -8.10 0.14
N ILE A 341 16.53 -7.93 1.33
CA ILE A 341 16.81 -6.66 2.00
C ILE A 341 18.29 -6.68 2.41
N ASP A 342 19.11 -6.10 1.55
CA ASP A 342 20.55 -5.91 1.79
C ASP A 342 21.03 -4.80 0.84
N ALA A 343 21.53 -3.68 1.37
CA ALA A 343 21.88 -2.55 0.52
C ALA A 343 23.24 -2.73 -0.18
N SER A 344 24.13 -3.56 0.36
CA SER A 344 25.56 -3.60 0.02
C SER A 344 26.01 -4.85 -0.74
N ASP A 345 25.17 -5.89 -0.79
CA ASP A 345 25.52 -7.16 -1.43
C ASP A 345 25.53 -7.10 -2.98
N THR A 346 25.93 -8.22 -3.61
CA THR A 346 26.01 -8.38 -5.06
C THR A 346 24.68 -8.11 -5.75
N PRO A 347 24.68 -7.69 -7.04
CA PRO A 347 23.46 -7.29 -7.76
C PRO A 347 22.28 -8.30 -7.67
N ASP A 348 22.56 -9.60 -7.67
CA ASP A 348 21.58 -10.68 -7.61
C ASP A 348 21.11 -11.06 -6.19
N ARG A 349 21.64 -10.38 -5.16
CA ARG A 349 21.40 -10.62 -3.72
C ARG A 349 21.22 -9.35 -2.92
N THR A 350 20.84 -8.30 -3.60
CA THR A 350 20.69 -6.98 -3.01
C THR A 350 19.21 -6.61 -2.84
N THR A 351 18.93 -5.48 -2.20
CA THR A 351 17.59 -5.02 -1.88
C THR A 351 16.66 -5.06 -3.09
N GLY A 352 15.57 -5.83 -2.99
CA GLY A 352 14.57 -6.01 -4.03
C GLY A 352 14.89 -7.06 -5.09
N ALA A 353 16.06 -7.72 -5.03
CA ALA A 353 16.32 -8.91 -5.83
C ALA A 353 15.38 -10.05 -5.40
N ILE A 354 15.02 -10.90 -6.35
CA ILE A 354 14.52 -12.24 -6.04
C ILE A 354 15.76 -13.09 -5.81
N TYR A 355 16.08 -13.38 -4.55
CA TYR A 355 17.40 -13.83 -4.10
C TYR A 355 17.92 -15.03 -4.91
N GLY A 356 19.01 -14.82 -5.67
CA GLY A 356 19.63 -15.87 -6.50
C GLY A 356 18.89 -16.22 -7.80
N PHE A 357 17.77 -15.56 -8.11
CA PHE A 357 16.98 -15.78 -9.34
C PHE A 357 16.99 -14.58 -10.27
N LYS A 358 16.82 -13.36 -9.74
CA LYS A 358 16.75 -12.14 -10.55
C LYS A 358 17.17 -10.90 -9.76
N SER A 359 18.23 -10.24 -10.23
CA SER A 359 18.63 -8.89 -9.78
C SER A 359 17.48 -7.89 -9.89
N ALA A 360 17.41 -6.95 -8.96
CA ALA A 360 16.60 -5.75 -9.13
C ALA A 360 17.15 -4.88 -10.28
N ASP A 361 16.32 -3.99 -10.82
CA ASP A 361 16.77 -2.82 -11.57
C ASP A 361 17.51 -1.90 -10.59
N LEU A 362 18.84 -1.90 -10.68
CA LEU A 362 19.71 -1.16 -9.76
C LEU A 362 19.48 0.35 -9.83
N ALA A 363 19.24 0.90 -11.04
CA ALA A 363 19.02 2.33 -11.19
C ALA A 363 17.69 2.75 -10.54
N ALA A 364 16.62 1.98 -10.78
CA ALA A 364 15.33 2.23 -10.14
C ALA A 364 15.40 2.03 -8.62
N ARG A 365 16.14 1.01 -8.16
CA ARG A 365 16.35 0.72 -6.74
C ARG A 365 17.11 1.83 -6.04
N ASP A 366 18.26 2.26 -6.56
CA ASP A 366 19.08 3.31 -5.96
C ASP A 366 18.35 4.66 -5.94
N ALA A 367 17.51 4.92 -6.96
CA ALA A 367 16.67 6.11 -7.00
C ALA A 367 15.49 6.07 -6.00
N ALA A 368 15.11 4.90 -5.51
CA ALA A 368 13.95 4.72 -4.63
C ALA A 368 14.30 4.33 -3.18
N LEU A 369 15.51 3.82 -2.94
CA LEU A 369 15.96 3.31 -1.66
C LEU A 369 16.34 4.45 -0.71
N ASN A 370 15.74 4.47 0.48
CA ASN A 370 16.24 5.27 1.59
C ASN A 370 17.40 4.53 2.28
N PRO A 371 18.43 5.25 2.78
CA PRO A 371 19.62 4.65 3.38
C PRO A 371 19.31 3.89 4.69
N PRO A 372 20.24 3.04 5.18
CA PRO A 372 20.12 2.43 6.50
C PRO A 372 19.84 3.45 7.60
N GLY A 373 18.99 3.07 8.56
CA GLY A 373 18.46 3.98 9.59
C GLY A 373 17.16 4.69 9.18
N GLU A 374 16.79 4.69 7.90
CA GLU A 374 15.51 5.19 7.41
C GLU A 374 14.54 4.05 7.04
N TRP A 375 13.24 4.35 7.10
CA TRP A 375 12.21 3.38 6.76
C TRP A 375 12.00 3.31 5.26
N ASN A 376 11.79 2.08 4.78
CA ASN A 376 11.40 1.77 3.42
C ASN A 376 10.11 0.95 3.44
N THR A 377 9.36 0.97 2.35
CA THR A 377 8.21 0.08 2.14
C THR A 377 8.47 -0.76 0.91
N PHE A 378 8.33 -2.08 1.06
CA PHE A 378 8.07 -2.94 -0.08
C PHE A 378 6.56 -3.08 -0.33
N GLU A 379 6.18 -3.07 -1.60
CA GLU A 379 4.95 -3.66 -2.11
C GLU A 379 5.34 -4.84 -3.01
N ILE A 380 4.92 -6.04 -2.63
CA ILE A 380 5.18 -7.29 -3.31
C ILE A 380 3.85 -7.76 -3.89
N LEU A 381 3.68 -7.60 -5.20
CA LEU A 381 2.51 -8.03 -5.93
C LEU A 381 2.78 -9.41 -6.52
N VAL A 382 2.06 -10.40 -6.02
CA VAL A 382 2.04 -11.77 -6.52
C VAL A 382 0.76 -11.97 -7.34
N GLU A 383 0.91 -12.38 -8.59
CA GLU A 383 -0.21 -12.67 -9.50
C GLU A 383 0.09 -13.96 -10.27
N GLY A 384 -0.57 -15.04 -9.88
CA GLY A 384 -0.20 -16.38 -10.35
C GLY A 384 1.27 -16.67 -10.04
N GLN A 385 2.08 -16.88 -11.08
CA GLN A 385 3.51 -17.18 -10.94
C GLN A 385 4.42 -15.94 -11.13
N ARG A 386 3.87 -14.73 -11.12
CA ARG A 386 4.63 -13.48 -11.29
C ARG A 386 4.75 -12.72 -9.97
N ILE A 387 5.96 -12.20 -9.69
CA ILE A 387 6.27 -11.32 -8.57
C ILE A 387 6.69 -9.97 -9.12
N ARG A 388 6.01 -8.90 -8.72
CA ARG A 388 6.46 -7.52 -8.94
C ARG A 388 6.81 -6.89 -7.61
N VAL A 389 8.01 -6.33 -7.51
CA VAL A 389 8.51 -5.67 -6.29
C VAL A 389 8.58 -4.18 -6.54
N TYR A 390 7.83 -3.43 -5.75
CA TYR A 390 7.94 -1.97 -5.68
C TYR A 390 8.62 -1.56 -4.38
N LEU A 391 9.58 -0.66 -4.47
CA LEU A 391 10.27 -0.04 -3.34
C LEU A 391 9.86 1.42 -3.27
N ASN A 392 9.25 1.83 -2.15
CA ASN A 392 8.75 3.20 -1.95
C ASN A 392 7.90 3.71 -3.13
N GLY A 393 7.13 2.80 -3.74
CA GLY A 393 6.22 3.09 -4.86
C GLY A 393 6.83 2.94 -6.26
N ALA A 394 8.16 2.83 -6.39
CA ALA A 394 8.83 2.60 -7.67
C ALA A 394 8.96 1.10 -7.97
N LEU A 395 8.61 0.66 -9.19
CA LEU A 395 8.83 -0.72 -9.62
C LEU A 395 10.34 -0.97 -9.77
N ILE A 396 10.87 -1.97 -9.06
CA ILE A 396 12.31 -2.30 -9.09
C ILE A 396 12.59 -3.76 -9.48
N ASN A 397 11.57 -4.63 -9.49
CA ASN A 397 11.73 -6.00 -9.98
C ASN A 397 10.42 -6.53 -10.54
N ASP A 398 10.53 -7.40 -11.54
CA ASP A 398 9.40 -8.01 -12.25
C ASP A 398 9.82 -9.41 -12.71
N PHE A 399 9.57 -10.40 -11.87
CA PHE A 399 10.03 -11.77 -12.02
C PHE A 399 8.86 -12.70 -12.32
N THR A 400 9.07 -13.68 -13.19
CA THR A 400 8.11 -14.76 -13.42
C THR A 400 8.79 -16.08 -13.08
N ASN A 401 8.21 -16.81 -12.14
CA ASN A 401 8.64 -18.15 -11.78
C ASN A 401 8.49 -19.09 -12.99
N THR A 402 9.56 -19.82 -13.29
CA THR A 402 9.60 -20.89 -14.30
C THR A 402 10.07 -22.22 -13.72
N ASP A 403 10.43 -22.27 -12.43
CA ASP A 403 10.84 -23.47 -11.74
C ASP A 403 9.60 -24.31 -11.38
N PRO A 404 9.43 -25.52 -11.95
CA PRO A 404 8.27 -26.36 -11.65
C PRO A 404 8.26 -26.89 -10.20
N ASN A 405 9.36 -26.75 -9.46
CA ASN A 405 9.48 -27.22 -8.07
C ASN A 405 9.14 -26.13 -7.04
N ARG A 406 8.87 -24.89 -7.49
CA ARG A 406 8.44 -23.78 -6.62
C ARG A 406 7.07 -23.29 -7.07
N ASN A 407 6.21 -22.90 -6.12
CA ASN A 407 4.89 -22.35 -6.39
C ASN A 407 4.68 -21.08 -5.56
N LEU A 408 4.21 -20.01 -6.19
CA LEU A 408 3.89 -18.77 -5.50
C LEU A 408 2.61 -18.80 -4.65
N ASP A 409 1.79 -19.84 -4.79
CA ASP A 409 0.73 -20.15 -3.83
C ASP A 409 1.35 -20.65 -2.52
N GLY A 410 1.11 -19.95 -1.42
CA GLY A 410 1.65 -20.38 -0.13
C GLY A 410 1.61 -19.30 0.95
N TYR A 411 2.49 -19.45 1.93
CA TYR A 411 2.59 -18.53 3.05
C TYR A 411 3.49 -17.33 2.75
N VAL A 412 3.41 -16.32 3.62
CA VAL A 412 4.28 -15.14 3.63
C VAL A 412 5.03 -15.07 4.96
N GLY A 413 6.26 -14.57 4.96
CA GLY A 413 7.06 -14.50 6.17
C GLY A 413 8.19 -13.47 6.13
N LEU A 414 8.64 -13.08 7.32
CA LEU A 414 9.72 -12.14 7.56
C LEU A 414 10.94 -12.93 8.04
N GLN A 415 12.08 -12.72 7.41
CA GLN A 415 13.30 -13.43 7.77
C GLN A 415 13.99 -12.77 8.97
N ASN A 416 14.61 -13.60 9.82
CA ASN A 416 15.77 -13.23 10.59
C ASN A 416 16.98 -13.96 9.98
N HIS A 417 18.04 -13.25 9.62
CA HIS A 417 19.17 -13.85 8.91
C HIS A 417 20.26 -14.36 9.87
N GLY A 418 21.04 -13.46 10.48
CA GLY A 418 22.15 -13.79 11.36
C GLY A 418 22.15 -12.99 12.67
N ALA A 419 22.96 -13.42 13.64
CA ALA A 419 23.03 -12.81 14.97
C ALA A 419 23.53 -11.35 14.97
N ALA A 420 24.23 -10.93 13.92
CA ALA A 420 24.69 -9.57 13.73
C ALA A 420 23.68 -8.71 12.93
N ASP A 421 22.69 -9.33 12.29
CA ASP A 421 21.74 -8.65 11.41
C ASP A 421 20.55 -8.12 12.19
N GLN A 422 20.37 -6.79 12.18
CA GLN A 422 19.27 -6.12 12.87
C GLN A 422 18.38 -5.38 11.87
N VAL A 423 17.23 -5.98 11.60
CA VAL A 423 16.20 -5.46 10.72
C VAL A 423 14.90 -5.31 11.48
N ALA A 424 14.28 -4.14 11.34
CA ALA A 424 12.98 -3.87 11.92
C ALA A 424 11.88 -4.00 10.86
N PHE A 425 10.74 -4.58 11.22
CA PHE A 425 9.54 -4.65 10.40
C PHE A 425 8.33 -4.10 11.16
N ARG A 426 7.44 -3.42 10.45
CA ARG A 426 6.14 -3.02 10.99
C ARG A 426 5.10 -2.87 9.89
N ASN A 427 3.86 -2.67 10.31
CA ASN A 427 2.75 -2.37 9.41
C ASN A 427 2.68 -3.39 8.26
N VAL A 428 2.63 -4.68 8.58
CA VAL A 428 2.51 -5.70 7.52
C VAL A 428 1.05 -5.83 7.18
N ARG A 429 0.71 -5.62 5.90
CA ARG A 429 -0.67 -5.58 5.43
C ARG A 429 -0.76 -6.23 4.08
N ILE A 430 -1.90 -6.86 3.82
CA ILE A 430 -2.14 -7.58 2.59
C ILE A 430 -3.44 -7.12 1.97
N LYS A 431 -3.44 -7.02 0.65
CA LYS A 431 -4.61 -6.82 -0.17
C LYS A 431 -4.68 -7.97 -1.16
N PRO A 432 -5.62 -8.90 -1.04
CA PRO A 432 -5.82 -9.92 -2.05
C PRO A 432 -6.01 -9.30 -3.44
N ALA A 433 -5.24 -9.76 -4.43
CA ALA A 433 -5.28 -9.33 -5.81
C ALA A 433 -6.06 -10.41 -6.55
N GLY A 434 -7.39 -10.38 -6.43
CA GLY A 434 -8.23 -11.48 -6.93
C GLY A 434 -9.29 -11.97 -5.97
N THR A 435 -9.50 -11.30 -4.83
CA THR A 435 -10.80 -11.31 -4.14
C THR A 435 -11.18 -9.88 -3.77
N GLN A 436 -11.91 -9.21 -4.66
CA GLN A 436 -12.95 -8.30 -4.18
C GLN A 436 -14.22 -9.12 -4.00
N PRO A 437 -14.74 -9.24 -2.76
CA PRO A 437 -16.16 -9.43 -2.52
C PRO A 437 -16.77 -8.12 -1.99
N PRO A 438 -17.90 -7.63 -2.52
CA PRO A 438 -18.33 -7.54 -3.92
C PRO A 438 -18.25 -6.08 -4.44
N VAL A 439 -17.79 -5.89 -5.68
CA VAL A 439 -18.54 -4.99 -6.58
C VAL A 439 -19.83 -5.75 -6.90
N SER A 440 -20.99 -5.14 -6.69
CA SER A 440 -22.33 -5.76 -6.74
C SER A 440 -22.43 -7.01 -7.62
N ASN A 441 -23.01 -8.11 -7.12
CA ASN A 441 -23.41 -9.23 -7.98
C ASN A 441 -24.36 -8.68 -9.06
N LEU A 442 -23.85 -8.60 -10.29
CA LEU A 442 -24.52 -7.98 -11.42
C LEU A 442 -25.70 -8.81 -11.90
N ALA A 443 -25.71 -10.12 -11.60
CA ALA A 443 -26.77 -11.05 -11.94
C ALA A 443 -27.91 -11.05 -10.91
N LEU A 444 -27.70 -10.51 -9.70
CA LEU A 444 -28.68 -10.54 -8.62
C LEU A 444 -30.01 -9.91 -9.06
N ASN A 445 -31.09 -10.70 -8.96
CA ASN A 445 -32.46 -10.33 -9.34
C ASN A 445 -32.61 -9.85 -10.79
N LYS A 446 -31.69 -10.26 -11.68
CA LYS A 446 -31.77 -9.96 -13.10
C LYS A 446 -32.62 -10.96 -13.87
N PRO A 447 -33.16 -10.58 -15.05
CA PRO A 447 -33.84 -11.50 -15.94
C PRO A 447 -32.91 -12.66 -16.34
N ALA A 448 -33.32 -13.89 -16.02
CA ALA A 448 -32.63 -15.11 -16.40
C ALA A 448 -33.54 -16.00 -17.25
N THR A 449 -32.96 -16.60 -18.29
CA THR A 449 -33.64 -17.58 -19.15
C THR A 449 -32.78 -18.83 -19.29
N ALA A 450 -33.41 -19.95 -19.61
CA ALA A 450 -32.71 -21.22 -19.81
C ALA A 450 -33.27 -21.96 -21.02
N SER A 451 -32.49 -22.92 -21.53
CA SER A 451 -32.93 -23.82 -22.61
C SER A 451 -34.11 -24.70 -22.21
N SER A 452 -34.20 -25.06 -20.93
CA SER A 452 -35.28 -25.86 -20.38
C SER A 452 -35.35 -25.70 -18.85
N THR A 453 -36.43 -26.21 -18.28
CA THR A 453 -36.56 -26.44 -16.84
C THR A 453 -37.03 -27.87 -16.58
N GLU A 454 -36.55 -28.49 -15.50
CA GLU A 454 -37.00 -29.82 -15.05
C GLU A 454 -38.50 -29.80 -14.73
N SER A 455 -38.97 -28.71 -14.10
CA SER A 455 -40.38 -28.42 -13.86
C SER A 455 -40.59 -26.93 -13.58
N GLY A 456 -41.84 -26.50 -13.39
CA GLY A 456 -42.16 -25.13 -12.99
C GLY A 456 -41.63 -24.72 -11.60
N ALA A 457 -41.21 -25.68 -10.77
CA ALA A 457 -40.64 -25.42 -9.44
C ALA A 457 -39.15 -24.98 -9.49
N TYR A 458 -38.47 -25.17 -10.62
CA TYR A 458 -37.03 -24.90 -10.75
C TYR A 458 -36.72 -23.90 -11.89
N PRO A 459 -37.28 -22.68 -11.85
CA PRO A 459 -37.10 -21.70 -12.92
C PRO A 459 -35.67 -21.17 -12.98
N ALA A 460 -35.27 -20.61 -14.13
CA ALA A 460 -33.95 -19.97 -14.29
C ALA A 460 -33.71 -18.82 -13.29
N SER A 461 -34.76 -18.11 -12.91
CA SER A 461 -34.70 -17.02 -11.91
C SER A 461 -34.22 -17.49 -10.53
N ALA A 462 -34.42 -18.77 -10.20
CA ALA A 462 -34.02 -19.33 -8.92
C ALA A 462 -32.51 -19.54 -8.78
N ALA A 463 -31.72 -19.37 -9.85
CA ALA A 463 -30.26 -19.36 -9.76
C ALA A 463 -29.69 -17.95 -9.49
N VAL A 464 -30.51 -16.89 -9.53
CA VAL A 464 -30.04 -15.50 -9.45
C VAL A 464 -30.75 -14.69 -8.35
N ASP A 465 -31.44 -15.37 -7.43
CA ASP A 465 -32.27 -14.78 -6.37
C ASP A 465 -31.56 -14.67 -5.00
N ALA A 466 -30.29 -15.08 -4.92
CA ALA A 466 -29.49 -15.15 -3.70
C ALA A 466 -30.07 -16.05 -2.59
N SER A 467 -30.91 -17.03 -2.93
CA SER A 467 -31.39 -18.03 -1.98
C SER A 467 -30.62 -19.34 -2.14
N ALA A 468 -30.04 -19.83 -1.05
CA ALA A 468 -29.35 -21.13 -1.02
C ALA A 468 -30.32 -22.33 -1.01
N THR A 469 -31.63 -22.09 -1.08
CA THR A 469 -32.68 -23.13 -0.96
C THR A 469 -33.53 -23.29 -2.22
N THR A 470 -33.37 -22.38 -3.18
CA THR A 470 -34.02 -22.39 -4.49
C THR A 470 -32.96 -22.68 -5.55
N ARG A 471 -33.36 -23.30 -6.67
CA ARG A 471 -32.42 -23.69 -7.72
C ARG A 471 -33.07 -23.66 -9.09
N TRP A 472 -32.26 -23.36 -10.11
CA TRP A 472 -32.60 -23.76 -11.47
C TRP A 472 -32.24 -25.23 -11.68
N SER A 473 -33.03 -25.93 -12.50
CA SER A 473 -32.75 -27.31 -12.92
C SER A 473 -33.16 -27.48 -14.37
N SER A 474 -32.32 -28.09 -15.21
CA SER A 474 -32.61 -28.34 -16.62
C SER A 474 -33.33 -29.68 -16.87
N ALA A 475 -33.81 -29.89 -18.09
CA ALA A 475 -34.10 -31.23 -18.61
C ALA A 475 -32.84 -32.11 -18.62
N PHE A 476 -33.03 -33.43 -18.59
CA PHE A 476 -31.97 -34.42 -18.37
C PHE A 476 -31.30 -34.83 -19.69
N SER A 477 -30.82 -33.85 -20.44
CA SER A 477 -30.13 -34.04 -21.71
C SER A 477 -28.98 -33.05 -21.85
N ASP A 478 -28.11 -33.30 -22.82
CA ASP A 478 -26.99 -32.44 -23.20
C ASP A 478 -27.17 -31.98 -24.64
N PRO A 479 -26.87 -30.71 -24.99
CA PRO A 479 -26.46 -29.61 -24.10
C PRO A 479 -27.67 -28.89 -23.47
N GLN A 480 -27.43 -28.18 -22.36
CA GLN A 480 -28.40 -27.26 -21.74
C GLN A 480 -27.70 -25.96 -21.37
N TRP A 481 -28.44 -24.87 -21.22
CA TRP A 481 -27.88 -23.59 -20.83
C TRP A 481 -28.81 -22.77 -19.96
N ILE A 482 -28.20 -21.89 -19.17
CA ILE A 482 -28.84 -20.79 -18.46
C ILE A 482 -28.08 -19.49 -18.79
N GLN A 483 -28.79 -18.40 -19.01
CA GLN A 483 -28.22 -17.09 -19.27
C GLN A 483 -28.90 -16.00 -18.43
N VAL A 484 -28.18 -14.92 -18.19
CA VAL A 484 -28.66 -13.73 -17.47
C VAL A 484 -28.44 -12.47 -18.30
N ASP A 485 -29.44 -11.57 -18.32
CA ASP A 485 -29.33 -10.20 -18.83
C ASP A 485 -28.92 -9.26 -17.71
N LEU A 486 -27.69 -8.74 -17.74
CA LEU A 486 -27.18 -7.83 -16.70
C LEU A 486 -27.88 -6.45 -16.71
N GLY A 487 -28.61 -6.14 -17.79
CA GLY A 487 -29.37 -4.90 -17.98
C GLY A 487 -28.56 -3.73 -18.55
N ALA A 488 -27.23 -3.82 -18.55
CA ALA A 488 -26.29 -2.91 -19.19
C ALA A 488 -25.03 -3.67 -19.61
N THR A 489 -24.14 -3.02 -20.37
CA THR A 489 -22.82 -3.57 -20.66
C THR A 489 -21.89 -3.35 -19.48
N TYR A 490 -21.22 -4.39 -19.03
CA TYR A 490 -20.22 -4.38 -17.96
C TYR A 490 -18.95 -5.07 -18.43
N THR A 491 -17.82 -4.69 -17.85
CA THR A 491 -16.60 -5.50 -17.94
C THR A 491 -16.62 -6.53 -16.82
N ILE A 492 -16.95 -7.79 -17.14
CA ILE A 492 -17.03 -8.87 -16.17
C ILE A 492 -15.64 -9.46 -15.87
N ASN A 493 -15.40 -9.78 -14.61
CA ASN A 493 -14.11 -10.30 -14.13
C ASN A 493 -14.20 -11.61 -13.34
N ARG A 494 -15.40 -12.02 -12.91
CA ARG A 494 -15.64 -13.26 -12.18
C ARG A 494 -17.05 -13.80 -12.41
N VAL A 495 -17.17 -15.12 -12.50
CA VAL A 495 -18.44 -15.85 -12.49
C VAL A 495 -18.36 -16.95 -11.43
N ARG A 496 -19.26 -16.91 -10.45
CA ARG A 496 -19.33 -17.91 -9.38
C ARG A 496 -20.58 -18.75 -9.55
N LEU A 497 -20.41 -20.07 -9.53
CA LEU A 497 -21.48 -21.03 -9.65
C LEU A 497 -21.54 -21.86 -8.37
N LEU A 498 -22.74 -22.11 -7.86
CA LEU A 498 -22.97 -23.10 -6.82
C LEU A 498 -23.89 -24.16 -7.39
N TRP A 499 -23.33 -25.33 -7.69
CA TRP A 499 -24.08 -26.48 -8.18
C TRP A 499 -24.83 -27.18 -7.06
N GLU A 500 -25.93 -27.84 -7.41
CA GLU A 500 -26.57 -28.85 -6.57
C GLU A 500 -25.79 -30.18 -6.67
N ALA A 501 -26.30 -31.25 -6.05
CA ALA A 501 -25.77 -32.60 -6.27
C ALA A 501 -25.72 -32.98 -7.77
N ALA A 502 -26.63 -32.45 -8.58
CA ALA A 502 -26.60 -32.52 -10.04
C ALA A 502 -25.85 -31.30 -10.63
N TYR A 503 -24.79 -31.56 -11.39
CA TYR A 503 -23.86 -30.53 -11.88
C TYR A 503 -23.38 -30.78 -13.31
N GLY A 504 -22.74 -29.78 -13.92
CA GLY A 504 -22.03 -29.93 -15.19
C GLY A 504 -20.59 -30.39 -14.98
N SER A 505 -20.22 -31.57 -15.48
CA SER A 505 -18.82 -32.01 -15.49
C SER A 505 -18.02 -31.34 -16.61
N ALA A 506 -18.69 -30.82 -17.65
CA ALA A 506 -18.10 -29.91 -18.61
C ALA A 506 -19.08 -28.81 -19.05
N TYR A 507 -18.62 -27.56 -19.05
CA TYR A 507 -19.41 -26.39 -19.47
C TYR A 507 -18.52 -25.27 -20.01
N GLN A 508 -19.16 -24.31 -20.69
CA GLN A 508 -18.53 -23.09 -21.18
C GLN A 508 -19.18 -21.86 -20.55
N ILE A 509 -18.37 -20.86 -20.22
CA ILE A 509 -18.84 -19.52 -19.90
C ILE A 509 -18.78 -18.70 -21.18
N GLN A 510 -19.92 -18.18 -21.59
CA GLN A 510 -20.10 -17.47 -22.85
C GLN A 510 -20.70 -16.09 -22.64
N THR A 511 -20.35 -15.16 -23.52
CA THR A 511 -20.83 -13.79 -23.48
C THR A 511 -21.45 -13.36 -24.82
N SER A 512 -22.43 -12.47 -24.75
CA SER A 512 -23.08 -11.84 -25.91
C SER A 512 -23.53 -10.42 -25.57
N PRO A 513 -23.32 -9.43 -26.46
CA PRO A 513 -23.88 -8.08 -26.28
C PRO A 513 -25.41 -8.04 -26.36
N ASN A 514 -26.05 -8.99 -27.06
CA ASN A 514 -27.47 -8.94 -27.42
C ASN A 514 -28.31 -10.14 -26.94
N GLY A 515 -27.69 -11.11 -26.25
CA GLY A 515 -28.38 -12.27 -25.68
C GLY A 515 -28.79 -13.33 -26.69
N SER A 516 -28.33 -13.21 -27.94
CA SER A 516 -28.48 -14.18 -29.01
C SER A 516 -27.13 -14.43 -29.71
N ALA A 517 -27.11 -15.35 -30.67
CA ALA A 517 -25.89 -15.69 -31.40
C ALA A 517 -25.38 -14.47 -32.21
N PRO A 518 -24.05 -14.34 -32.42
CA PRO A 518 -22.99 -15.24 -31.97
C PRO A 518 -22.66 -15.09 -30.48
N TRP A 519 -22.29 -16.20 -29.85
CA TRP A 519 -21.78 -16.24 -28.48
C TRP A 519 -20.27 -16.42 -28.49
N THR A 520 -19.56 -15.71 -27.63
CA THR A 520 -18.11 -15.83 -27.46
C THR A 520 -17.80 -16.65 -26.22
N THR A 521 -17.07 -17.77 -26.37
CA THR A 521 -16.60 -18.55 -25.21
C THR A 521 -15.41 -17.84 -24.58
N ILE A 522 -15.55 -17.46 -23.31
CA ILE A 522 -14.49 -16.79 -22.53
C ILE A 522 -13.80 -17.74 -21.54
N ARG A 523 -14.42 -18.90 -21.26
CA ARG A 523 -13.84 -19.98 -20.45
C ARG A 523 -14.47 -21.32 -20.81
N THR A 524 -13.67 -22.37 -20.82
CA THR A 524 -14.12 -23.77 -20.91
C THR A 524 -13.67 -24.50 -19.66
N VAL A 525 -14.60 -25.23 -19.03
CA VAL A 525 -14.37 -26.05 -17.84
C VAL A 525 -14.69 -27.50 -18.19
N THR A 526 -13.81 -28.42 -17.79
CA THR A 526 -13.94 -29.86 -18.01
C THR A 526 -13.48 -30.61 -16.77
N GLY A 527 -14.06 -31.79 -16.51
CA GLY A 527 -13.73 -32.57 -15.31
C GLY A 527 -14.24 -31.96 -14.02
N GLY A 528 -15.30 -31.14 -14.07
CA GLY A 528 -15.94 -30.58 -12.88
C GLY A 528 -16.44 -31.67 -11.94
N ASN A 529 -16.49 -31.35 -10.64
CA ASN A 529 -16.85 -32.26 -9.55
C ASN A 529 -18.12 -31.82 -8.79
N GLY A 530 -18.81 -30.77 -9.27
CA GLY A 530 -19.95 -30.16 -8.59
C GLY A 530 -19.54 -29.25 -7.45
N GLY A 531 -20.48 -28.86 -6.59
CA GLY A 531 -20.21 -27.91 -5.52
C GLY A 531 -19.98 -26.48 -6.04
N GLU A 532 -19.03 -25.76 -5.47
CA GLU A 532 -18.75 -24.37 -5.85
C GLU A 532 -17.65 -24.29 -6.92
N ASP A 533 -17.96 -23.61 -8.02
CA ASP A 533 -16.97 -23.21 -9.02
C ASP A 533 -16.78 -21.69 -8.99
N ASP A 534 -15.57 -21.25 -8.70
CA ASP A 534 -15.20 -19.84 -8.71
C ASP A 534 -14.32 -19.48 -9.91
N ASN A 535 -14.93 -18.95 -10.95
CA ASN A 535 -14.25 -18.62 -12.21
C ASN A 535 -13.78 -17.17 -12.21
N THR A 536 -12.56 -16.93 -11.73
CA THR A 536 -11.93 -15.60 -11.69
C THR A 536 -11.06 -15.31 -12.92
N GLY A 537 -10.49 -14.10 -12.98
CA GLY A 537 -9.56 -13.70 -14.04
C GLY A 537 -10.20 -13.54 -15.42
N LEU A 538 -11.51 -13.33 -15.47
CA LEU A 538 -12.22 -13.05 -16.73
C LEU A 538 -11.96 -11.60 -17.15
N ASN A 539 -12.06 -11.33 -18.44
CA ASN A 539 -12.01 -9.96 -18.96
C ASN A 539 -12.83 -9.88 -20.24
N ALA A 540 -14.12 -9.61 -20.10
CA ALA A 540 -15.05 -9.50 -21.22
C ALA A 540 -16.05 -8.37 -21.02
N SER A 541 -16.18 -7.49 -22.00
CA SER A 541 -17.23 -6.47 -22.03
C SER A 541 -18.51 -7.07 -22.62
N THR A 542 -19.58 -7.18 -21.83
CA THR A 542 -20.81 -7.85 -22.25
C THR A 542 -22.04 -7.37 -21.47
N ARG A 543 -23.23 -7.61 -22.04
CA ARG A 543 -24.52 -7.48 -21.35
C ARG A 543 -25.11 -8.82 -20.93
N TYR A 544 -24.85 -9.89 -21.69
CA TYR A 544 -25.35 -11.23 -21.38
C TYR A 544 -24.22 -12.19 -21.06
N VAL A 545 -24.47 -13.05 -20.08
CA VAL A 545 -23.56 -14.14 -19.69
C VAL A 545 -24.36 -15.44 -19.69
N ARG A 546 -23.79 -16.50 -20.27
CA ARG A 546 -24.40 -17.83 -20.40
C ARG A 546 -23.48 -18.90 -19.89
N ILE A 547 -24.01 -19.81 -19.08
CA ILE A 547 -23.39 -21.09 -18.78
C ILE A 547 -23.96 -22.12 -19.76
N TYR A 548 -23.11 -22.64 -20.64
CA TYR A 548 -23.46 -23.63 -21.65
C TYR A 548 -22.91 -24.99 -21.24
N GLY A 549 -23.76 -25.81 -20.64
CA GLY A 549 -23.46 -27.16 -20.22
C GLY A 549 -23.32 -28.10 -21.41
N THR A 550 -22.19 -28.80 -21.48
CA THR A 550 -21.82 -29.71 -22.57
C THR A 550 -21.76 -31.18 -22.15
N THR A 551 -21.50 -31.45 -20.87
CA THR A 551 -21.57 -32.80 -20.30
C THR A 551 -22.03 -32.73 -18.84
N ARG A 552 -23.03 -33.52 -18.48
CA ARG A 552 -23.53 -33.65 -17.10
C ARG A 552 -22.58 -34.52 -16.27
N GLY A 553 -22.45 -34.20 -14.99
CA GLY A 553 -21.69 -34.98 -14.01
C GLY A 553 -22.48 -36.10 -13.36
N THR A 554 -23.80 -36.13 -13.56
CA THR A 554 -24.72 -37.15 -13.04
C THR A 554 -25.76 -37.53 -14.10
N PRO A 555 -26.57 -38.59 -13.91
CA PRO A 555 -27.69 -38.90 -14.80
C PRO A 555 -28.80 -37.82 -14.84
N TRP A 556 -28.83 -36.91 -13.86
CA TRP A 556 -29.80 -35.82 -13.74
C TRP A 556 -29.43 -34.61 -14.62
N GLY A 557 -30.27 -33.58 -14.64
CA GLY A 557 -30.02 -32.33 -15.36
C GLY A 557 -28.86 -31.51 -14.78
N TYR A 558 -28.61 -30.33 -15.36
CA TYR A 558 -27.76 -29.31 -14.73
C TYR A 558 -28.59 -28.58 -13.67
N SER A 559 -28.05 -28.40 -12.47
CA SER A 559 -28.76 -27.66 -11.43
C SER A 559 -27.86 -26.72 -10.62
N LEU A 560 -28.30 -25.46 -10.50
CA LEU A 560 -27.56 -24.39 -9.84
C LEU A 560 -28.42 -23.78 -8.73
N PHE A 561 -27.87 -23.78 -7.52
CA PHE A 561 -28.34 -22.92 -6.42
C PHE A 561 -27.95 -21.45 -6.66
N SER A 562 -26.82 -21.19 -7.32
CA SER A 562 -26.38 -19.81 -7.57
C SER A 562 -25.62 -19.66 -8.89
N PHE A 563 -25.91 -18.59 -9.62
CA PHE A 563 -25.21 -18.09 -10.79
C PHE A 563 -24.94 -16.59 -10.59
N GLU A 564 -23.73 -16.27 -10.18
CA GLU A 564 -23.32 -14.92 -9.83
C GLU A 564 -22.33 -14.38 -10.86
N VAL A 565 -22.51 -13.12 -11.24
CA VAL A 565 -21.63 -12.42 -12.19
C VAL A 565 -21.10 -11.17 -11.51
N TYR A 566 -19.79 -10.97 -11.56
CA TYR A 566 -19.13 -9.82 -10.95
C TYR A 566 -18.32 -9.06 -12.01
N GLY A 567 -18.28 -7.74 -11.87
CA GLY A 567 -17.63 -6.85 -12.82
C GLY A 567 -17.80 -5.38 -12.47
N ASN A 568 -17.27 -4.52 -13.33
CA ASN A 568 -17.33 -3.07 -13.21
C ASN A 568 -18.06 -2.46 -14.41
N ASN A 569 -18.61 -1.25 -14.23
CA ASN A 569 -19.14 -0.43 -15.34
C ASN A 569 -18.06 -0.12 -16.38
#